data_AF-A0A7X2PV68-F1
#
_entry.id   AF-A0A7X2PV68-F1
#
_cell.length_a   1.000
_cell.length_b   1.000
_cell.length_c   1.000
_cell.angle_alpha   90.00
_cell.angle_beta   90.00
_cell.angle_gamma   90.00
#
_symmetry.space_group_name_H-M   'P 1'
#
loop_
_entity.id
_entity.type
_entity.pdbx_description
1 polymer ?
#
loop_
_entity_poly.entity_id
_entity_poly.type
_entity_poly.pdbx_seq_one_letter_code
_entity_poly.pdbx_strand_id
1 'polypeptide(L)'
;MRRITPVTAAPPTLVLKRDVREAAAADLPYVIERDQLAVLYQPLVHLPSWSVMEFEALLRWRHPEFGLISPNYFIPAAEESGWIIPLGEWVLRQACEQLRIWQEKFSHLPPLTMNVNLSVRQLADPHLVAKIARVLAETGVPPETLALELTEGSMAPEINAAREVLERVRALGVGLKLDDFGTGYSSLSYLGAMPFDALKIDRSFVDRLLSDPASEAIVEAVIQLAHKLRMKVVAEGIEDEAQLRRLVDLGCDTGQGFLFSRPVPAEIAGQMLVEGTAAQDLRALGSILKACSNSRREPGAEWRPQLLSAASASPALLGESSPIT
;
A
#
# COMPACT_ATOMS: atom_id res chain seq x y z
N MET A 1 7.28 -58.75 8.01
CA MET A 1 7.26 -57.87 6.82
C MET A 1 5.83 -57.35 6.60
N ARG A 2 5.54 -56.11 6.99
CA ARG A 2 4.34 -55.38 6.53
C ARG A 2 4.85 -54.17 5.74
N ARG A 3 4.51 -54.12 4.44
CA ARG A 3 4.85 -53.02 3.54
C ARG A 3 3.95 -51.83 3.90
N ILE A 4 4.57 -50.69 4.19
CA ILE A 4 3.89 -49.40 4.28
C ILE A 4 3.79 -48.90 2.83
N THR A 5 2.58 -48.78 2.30
CA THR A 5 2.31 -48.08 1.04
C THR A 5 2.45 -46.57 1.27
N PRO A 6 3.19 -45.83 0.44
CA PRO A 6 3.20 -44.38 0.52
C PRO A 6 1.88 -43.84 -0.02
N VAL A 7 1.19 -43.02 0.78
CA VAL A 7 0.09 -42.19 0.31
C VAL A 7 0.70 -41.11 -0.59
N THR A 8 0.60 -41.30 -1.90
CA THR A 8 0.88 -40.25 -2.89
C THR A 8 -0.16 -39.15 -2.71
N ALA A 9 0.27 -37.99 -2.19
CA ALA A 9 -0.55 -36.78 -2.23
C ALA A 9 -0.88 -36.47 -3.70
N ALA A 10 -2.17 -36.27 -3.98
CA ALA A 10 -2.62 -35.81 -5.28
C ALA A 10 -2.02 -34.42 -5.57
N PRO A 11 -1.66 -34.12 -6.83
CA PRO A 11 -1.20 -32.78 -7.19
C PRO A 11 -2.31 -31.75 -6.94
N PRO A 12 -1.97 -30.49 -6.57
CA PRO A 12 -2.96 -29.47 -6.32
C PRO A 12 -3.80 -29.22 -7.58
N THR A 13 -5.11 -29.42 -7.46
CA THR A 13 -6.10 -29.11 -8.49
C THR A 13 -5.98 -27.63 -8.84
N LEU A 14 -5.93 -27.31 -10.14
CA LEU A 14 -6.05 -25.93 -10.64
C LEU A 14 -7.42 -25.38 -10.24
N VAL A 15 -7.46 -24.62 -9.14
CA VAL A 15 -8.67 -23.92 -8.68
C VAL A 15 -8.98 -22.79 -9.66
N LEU A 16 -10.18 -22.78 -10.23
CA LEU A 16 -10.57 -21.72 -11.17
C LEU A 16 -10.77 -20.41 -10.42
N LYS A 17 -10.49 -19.28 -11.09
CA LYS A 17 -10.72 -17.93 -10.53
C LYS A 17 -12.15 -17.71 -10.02
N ARG A 18 -13.12 -18.41 -10.63
CA ARG A 18 -14.53 -18.37 -10.23
C ARG A 18 -14.76 -19.04 -8.88
N ASP A 19 -14.13 -20.19 -8.65
CA ASP A 19 -14.25 -20.96 -7.40
C ASP A 19 -13.67 -20.15 -6.23
N VAL A 20 -12.55 -19.44 -6.45
CA VAL A 20 -11.95 -18.55 -5.44
C VAL A 20 -12.90 -17.40 -5.07
N ARG A 21 -13.58 -16.79 -6.04
CA ARG A 21 -14.51 -15.66 -5.78
C ARG A 21 -15.76 -16.11 -5.03
N GLU A 22 -16.35 -17.24 -5.42
CA GLU A 22 -17.55 -17.80 -4.76
C GLU A 22 -17.23 -18.25 -3.32
N ALA A 23 -16.13 -18.97 -3.12
CA ALA A 23 -15.69 -19.39 -1.79
C ALA A 23 -15.34 -18.19 -0.90
N ALA A 24 -14.61 -17.21 -1.44
CA ALA A 24 -14.30 -15.98 -0.73
C ALA A 24 -15.58 -15.23 -0.30
N ALA A 25 -16.60 -15.14 -1.15
CA ALA A 25 -17.84 -14.48 -0.76
C ALA A 25 -18.55 -15.16 0.43
N ALA A 26 -18.51 -16.49 0.50
CA ALA A 26 -19.16 -17.26 1.57
C ALA A 26 -18.45 -17.13 2.91
N ASP A 27 -17.11 -17.01 2.92
CA ASP A 27 -16.31 -16.93 4.14
C ASP A 27 -16.13 -15.50 4.68
N LEU A 28 -16.44 -14.46 3.88
CA LEU A 28 -16.35 -13.03 4.26
C LEU A 28 -16.88 -12.70 5.67
N PRO A 29 -18.03 -13.22 6.14
CA PRO A 29 -18.54 -12.92 7.48
C PRO A 29 -17.59 -13.32 8.61
N TYR A 30 -16.72 -14.31 8.39
CA TYR A 30 -15.92 -14.93 9.44
C TYR A 30 -14.44 -14.56 9.38
N VAL A 31 -14.01 -13.81 8.35
CA VAL A 31 -12.57 -13.60 8.10
C VAL A 31 -11.86 -12.83 9.21
N ILE A 32 -12.56 -11.90 9.86
CA ILE A 32 -12.05 -11.14 11.00
C ILE A 32 -11.96 -12.08 12.22
N GLU A 33 -13.03 -12.79 12.55
CA GLU A 33 -13.10 -13.69 13.72
C GLU A 33 -12.12 -14.87 13.63
N ARG A 34 -11.75 -15.27 12.40
CA ARG A 34 -10.83 -16.38 12.14
C ARG A 34 -9.36 -15.92 11.98
N ASP A 35 -9.05 -14.65 12.24
CA ASP A 35 -7.70 -14.07 12.09
C ASP A 35 -7.08 -14.32 10.70
N GLN A 36 -7.90 -14.25 9.65
CA GLN A 36 -7.48 -14.55 8.29
C GLN A 36 -7.04 -13.31 7.51
N LEU A 37 -7.12 -12.14 8.10
CA LEU A 37 -6.71 -10.89 7.47
C LEU A 37 -5.27 -10.53 7.80
N ALA A 38 -4.62 -9.88 6.87
CA ALA A 38 -3.33 -9.26 7.09
C ALA A 38 -3.26 -7.93 6.33
N VAL A 39 -2.47 -7.00 6.84
CA VAL A 39 -2.12 -5.77 6.11
C VAL A 39 -0.68 -5.90 5.66
N LEU A 40 -0.45 -5.67 4.36
CA LEU A 40 0.89 -5.45 3.82
C LEU A 40 1.05 -3.97 3.54
N TYR A 41 2.30 -3.50 3.53
CA TYR A 41 2.64 -2.10 3.39
C TYR A 41 3.50 -1.94 2.14
N GLN A 42 3.12 -1.02 1.26
CA GLN A 42 3.93 -0.67 0.10
C GLN A 42 4.45 0.76 0.26
N PRO A 43 5.77 1.00 0.16
CA PRO A 43 6.34 2.33 0.31
C PRO A 43 5.99 3.21 -0.89
N LEU A 44 5.71 4.47 -0.59
CA LEU A 44 5.67 5.58 -1.53
C LEU A 44 6.95 6.41 -1.31
N VAL A 45 7.66 6.66 -2.40
CA VAL A 45 8.98 7.30 -2.40
C VAL A 45 8.86 8.71 -2.93
N HIS A 46 9.36 9.71 -2.20
CA HIS A 46 9.50 11.05 -2.73
C HIS A 46 10.59 11.04 -3.81
N LEU A 47 10.22 11.28 -5.07
CA LEU A 47 11.10 11.04 -6.20
C LEU A 47 12.34 11.95 -6.23
N PRO A 48 12.23 13.26 -5.90
CA PRO A 48 13.41 14.14 -5.91
C PRO A 48 14.47 13.76 -4.86
N SER A 49 14.07 13.31 -3.65
CA SER A 49 15.00 13.00 -2.56
C SER A 49 15.27 11.51 -2.36
N TRP A 50 14.52 10.64 -3.03
CA TRP A 50 14.54 9.19 -2.87
C TRP A 50 14.19 8.67 -1.46
N SER A 51 13.56 9.49 -0.63
CA SER A 51 13.19 9.11 0.74
C SER A 51 11.82 8.44 0.80
N VAL A 52 11.72 7.36 1.58
CA VAL A 52 10.45 6.72 1.95
C VAL A 52 9.83 7.48 3.11
N MET A 53 8.71 8.16 2.85
CA MET A 53 7.99 8.95 3.87
C MET A 53 6.53 8.54 4.02
N GLU A 54 6.02 7.72 3.11
CA GLU A 54 4.63 7.30 3.13
C GLU A 54 4.53 5.81 2.81
N PHE A 55 3.49 5.16 3.33
CA PHE A 55 3.14 3.78 3.00
C PHE A 55 1.67 3.66 2.67
N GLU A 56 1.32 2.71 1.83
CA GLU A 56 -0.05 2.28 1.60
C GLU A 56 -0.32 0.97 2.33
N ALA A 57 -1.38 0.96 3.14
CA ALA A 57 -1.89 -0.23 3.82
C ALA A 57 -2.82 -1.02 2.89
N LEU A 58 -2.36 -2.20 2.53
CA LEU A 58 -2.98 -3.08 1.54
C LEU A 58 -3.50 -4.34 2.21
N LEU A 59 -4.83 -4.46 2.29
CA LEU A 59 -5.50 -5.64 2.82
C LEU A 59 -5.12 -6.91 2.04
N ARG A 60 -4.92 -8.01 2.75
CA ARG A 60 -4.74 -9.33 2.18
C ARG A 60 -5.54 -10.33 3.00
N TRP A 61 -6.05 -11.36 2.31
CA TRP A 61 -6.76 -12.45 2.95
C TRP A 61 -5.92 -13.72 2.86
N ARG A 62 -5.50 -14.25 4.01
CA ARG A 62 -4.88 -15.57 4.19
C ARG A 62 -5.96 -16.64 4.30
N HIS A 63 -6.37 -17.18 3.16
CA HIS A 63 -7.33 -18.28 3.10
C HIS A 63 -6.65 -19.62 3.40
N PRO A 64 -7.26 -20.50 4.23
CA PRO A 64 -6.67 -21.78 4.59
C PRO A 64 -6.42 -22.71 3.39
N GLU A 65 -7.30 -22.64 2.38
CA GLU A 65 -7.21 -23.48 1.17
C GLU A 65 -6.43 -22.82 0.02
N PHE A 66 -6.55 -21.49 -0.15
CA PHE A 66 -6.06 -20.80 -1.35
C PHE A 66 -4.81 -19.95 -1.08
N GLY A 67 -4.33 -19.92 0.15
CA GLY A 67 -3.22 -19.08 0.56
C GLY A 67 -3.60 -17.59 0.51
N LEU A 68 -2.68 -16.75 0.05
CA LEU A 68 -2.88 -15.30 0.03
C LEU A 68 -3.74 -14.87 -1.17
N ILE A 69 -4.99 -14.50 -0.90
CA ILE A 69 -5.94 -13.99 -1.89
C ILE A 69 -5.76 -12.48 -2.05
N SER A 70 -5.71 -12.03 -3.31
CA SER A 70 -5.67 -10.62 -3.68
C SER A 70 -7.04 -9.92 -3.44
N PRO A 71 -7.06 -8.66 -2.99
CA PRO A 71 -8.27 -7.84 -2.85
C PRO A 71 -9.22 -7.90 -4.04
N ASN A 72 -8.69 -7.95 -5.27
CA ASN A 72 -9.50 -7.98 -6.51
C ASN A 72 -10.48 -9.16 -6.58
N TYR A 73 -10.28 -10.21 -5.78
CA TYR A 73 -11.18 -11.37 -5.75
C TYR A 73 -12.31 -11.24 -4.73
N PHE A 74 -12.13 -10.50 -3.63
CA PHE A 74 -13.09 -10.48 -2.53
C PHE A 74 -13.66 -9.09 -2.20
N ILE A 75 -12.97 -8.00 -2.56
CA ILE A 75 -13.48 -6.64 -2.35
C ILE A 75 -14.81 -6.41 -3.07
N PRO A 76 -15.00 -6.80 -4.35
CA PRO A 76 -16.31 -6.64 -5.01
C PRO A 76 -17.44 -7.36 -4.26
N ALA A 77 -17.18 -8.58 -3.78
CA ALA A 77 -18.15 -9.33 -2.98
C ALA A 77 -18.42 -8.66 -1.62
N ALA A 78 -17.39 -8.10 -0.98
CA ALA A 78 -17.51 -7.36 0.27
C ALA A 78 -18.32 -6.06 0.09
N GLU A 79 -18.19 -5.38 -1.04
CA GLU A 79 -18.97 -4.19 -1.37
C GLU A 79 -20.44 -4.51 -1.67
N GLU A 80 -20.70 -5.60 -2.39
CA GLU A 80 -22.06 -6.08 -2.70
C GLU A 80 -22.81 -6.54 -1.43
N SER A 81 -22.09 -7.17 -0.49
CA SER A 81 -22.66 -7.72 0.75
C SER A 81 -22.62 -6.78 1.96
N GLY A 82 -21.94 -5.63 1.85
CA GLY A 82 -21.76 -4.67 2.94
C GLY A 82 -20.62 -5.00 3.92
N TRP A 83 -19.98 -6.17 3.81
CA TRP A 83 -18.81 -6.56 4.62
C TRP A 83 -17.59 -5.65 4.43
N ILE A 84 -17.55 -4.86 3.36
CA ILE A 84 -16.51 -3.84 3.16
C ILE A 84 -16.47 -2.81 4.29
N ILE A 85 -17.60 -2.55 4.97
CA ILE A 85 -17.68 -1.59 6.08
C ILE A 85 -16.87 -2.08 7.29
N PRO A 86 -17.15 -3.27 7.89
CA PRO A 86 -16.35 -3.78 8.99
C PRO A 86 -14.91 -4.13 8.58
N LEU A 87 -14.67 -4.59 7.35
CA LEU A 87 -13.31 -4.83 6.85
C LEU A 87 -12.50 -3.54 6.78
N GLY A 88 -13.07 -2.47 6.24
CA GLY A 88 -12.41 -1.19 6.14
C GLY A 88 -12.12 -0.57 7.51
N GLU A 89 -13.02 -0.73 8.48
CA GLU A 89 -12.75 -0.32 9.87
C GLU A 89 -11.58 -1.12 10.48
N TRP A 90 -11.54 -2.44 10.24
CA TRP A 90 -10.43 -3.29 10.68
C TRP A 90 -9.10 -2.85 10.07
N VAL A 91 -9.06 -2.62 8.75
CA VAL A 91 -7.84 -2.15 8.05
C VAL A 91 -7.40 -0.79 8.57
N LEU A 92 -8.33 0.16 8.72
CA LEU A 92 -8.03 1.50 9.23
C LEU A 92 -7.38 1.44 10.61
N ARG A 93 -7.93 0.61 11.51
CA ARG A 93 -7.37 0.39 12.85
C ARG A 93 -5.96 -0.20 12.78
N GLN A 94 -5.76 -1.29 12.03
CA GLN A 94 -4.45 -1.92 11.89
C GLN A 94 -3.41 -0.97 11.30
N ALA A 95 -3.80 -0.18 10.29
CA ALA A 95 -2.93 0.82 9.66
C ALA A 95 -2.54 1.92 10.65
N CYS A 96 -3.48 2.43 11.46
CA CYS A 96 -3.19 3.44 12.48
C CYS A 96 -2.33 2.90 13.62
N GLU A 97 -2.62 1.69 14.13
CA GLU A 97 -1.81 1.02 15.14
C GLU A 97 -0.37 0.83 14.66
N GLN A 98 -0.19 0.35 13.42
CA GLN A 98 1.14 0.17 12.84
C GLN A 98 1.86 1.51 12.63
N LEU A 99 1.15 2.53 12.16
CA LEU A 99 1.72 3.86 11.98
C LEU A 99 2.21 4.43 13.32
N ARG A 100 1.43 4.29 14.39
CA ARG A 100 1.82 4.73 15.74
C ARG A 100 3.09 4.03 16.21
N ILE A 101 3.18 2.72 16.02
CA ILE A 101 4.38 1.93 16.35
C ILE A 101 5.61 2.47 15.60
N TRP A 102 5.47 2.77 14.30
CA TRP A 102 6.56 3.34 13.51
C TRP A 102 6.93 4.75 13.94
N GLN A 103 5.96 5.62 14.23
CA GLN A 103 6.22 6.99 14.69
C GLN A 103 6.96 7.00 16.04
N GLU A 104 6.65 6.09 16.96
CA GLU A 104 7.35 5.96 18.23
C GLU A 104 8.78 5.43 18.04
N LYS A 105 8.91 4.34 17.26
CA LYS A 105 10.20 3.69 16.99
C LYS A 105 11.15 4.59 16.19
N PHE A 106 10.63 5.39 15.27
CA PHE A 106 11.39 6.23 14.34
C PHE A 106 11.12 7.72 14.56
N SER A 107 10.96 8.14 15.82
CA SER A 107 10.66 9.53 16.22
C SER A 107 11.70 10.59 15.80
N HIS A 108 12.86 10.16 15.29
CA HIS A 108 13.89 11.03 14.74
C HIS A 108 13.69 11.36 13.24
N LEU A 109 12.80 10.62 12.56
CA LEU A 109 12.43 10.87 11.17
C LEU A 109 11.30 11.91 11.10
N PRO A 110 11.13 12.60 9.95
CA PRO A 110 9.93 13.39 9.74
C PRO A 110 8.66 12.51 9.82
N PRO A 111 7.48 13.10 10.10
CA PRO A 111 6.26 12.33 10.26
C PRO A 111 5.96 11.45 9.04
N LEU A 112 5.69 10.17 9.31
CA LEU A 112 5.32 9.19 8.28
C LEU A 112 3.83 9.30 7.97
N THR A 113 3.45 9.15 6.72
CA THR A 113 2.03 9.09 6.31
C THR A 113 1.61 7.66 6.03
N MET A 114 0.43 7.26 6.52
CA MET A 114 -0.22 6.00 6.18
C MET A 114 -1.42 6.26 5.27
N ASN A 115 -1.47 5.59 4.13
CA ASN A 115 -2.55 5.66 3.16
C ASN A 115 -3.44 4.43 3.28
N VAL A 116 -4.76 4.64 3.35
CA VAL A 116 -5.76 3.56 3.46
C VAL A 116 -6.83 3.74 2.39
N ASN A 117 -7.09 2.68 1.62
CA ASN A 117 -8.15 2.66 0.62
C ASN A 117 -9.54 2.77 1.26
N LEU A 118 -10.41 3.60 0.68
CA LEU A 118 -11.78 3.82 1.11
C LEU A 118 -12.75 3.52 -0.05
N SER A 119 -13.64 2.55 0.15
CA SER A 119 -14.66 2.20 -0.86
C SER A 119 -15.82 3.21 -0.90
N VAL A 120 -16.56 3.21 -2.03
CA VAL A 120 -17.82 3.95 -2.19
C VAL A 120 -18.82 3.63 -1.08
N ARG A 121 -18.94 2.34 -0.76
CA ARG A 121 -19.91 1.84 0.21
C ARG A 121 -19.60 2.32 1.61
N GLN A 122 -18.31 2.45 1.94
CA GLN A 122 -17.89 3.09 3.19
C GLN A 122 -18.11 4.60 3.17
N LEU A 123 -17.89 5.28 2.03
CA LEU A 123 -18.17 6.71 1.89
C LEU A 123 -19.64 7.04 2.14
N ALA A 124 -20.54 6.14 1.74
CA ALA A 124 -21.98 6.24 1.99
C ALA A 124 -22.41 5.86 3.43
N ASP A 125 -21.51 5.33 4.26
CA ASP A 125 -21.81 5.00 5.66
C ASP A 125 -21.97 6.30 6.50
N PRO A 126 -23.16 6.57 7.06
CA PRO A 126 -23.38 7.75 7.90
C PRO A 126 -22.45 7.83 9.12
N HIS A 127 -21.87 6.70 9.54
CA HIS A 127 -20.99 6.60 10.70
C HIS A 127 -19.49 6.69 10.34
N LEU A 128 -19.12 6.83 9.06
CA LEU A 128 -17.72 6.82 8.62
C LEU A 128 -16.86 7.81 9.40
N VAL A 129 -17.26 9.09 9.45
CA VAL A 129 -16.50 10.16 10.11
C VAL A 129 -16.31 9.86 11.61
N ALA A 130 -17.36 9.37 12.27
CA ALA A 130 -17.30 9.01 13.69
C ALA A 130 -16.37 7.81 13.93
N LYS A 131 -16.37 6.81 13.04
CA LYS A 131 -15.47 5.65 13.11
C LYS A 131 -14.01 6.08 12.94
N ILE A 132 -13.71 6.94 11.96
CA ILE A 132 -12.35 7.48 11.75
C ILE A 132 -11.89 8.24 12.99
N ALA A 133 -12.70 9.17 13.50
CA ALA A 133 -12.38 9.94 14.69
C ALA A 133 -12.12 9.04 15.91
N ARG A 134 -12.92 7.99 16.09
CA ARG A 134 -12.73 6.99 17.15
C ARG A 134 -11.39 6.27 17.00
N VAL A 135 -11.07 5.75 15.81
CA VAL A 135 -9.81 5.02 15.58
C VAL A 135 -8.60 5.93 15.83
N LEU A 136 -8.64 7.18 15.34
CA LEU A 136 -7.58 8.15 15.60
C LEU A 136 -7.40 8.42 17.10
N ALA A 137 -8.50 8.61 17.83
CA ALA A 137 -8.47 8.84 19.28
C ALA A 137 -7.94 7.63 20.06
N GLU A 138 -8.34 6.41 19.69
CA GLU A 138 -7.93 5.17 20.36
C GLU A 138 -6.47 4.81 20.08
N THR A 139 -5.98 5.09 18.87
CA THR A 139 -4.59 4.77 18.46
C THR A 139 -3.59 5.89 18.75
N GLY A 140 -4.06 7.12 18.98
CA GLY A 140 -3.21 8.28 19.23
C GLY A 140 -2.40 8.74 18.01
N VAL A 141 -2.84 8.35 16.81
CA VAL A 141 -2.24 8.81 15.55
C VAL A 141 -2.62 10.26 15.27
N PRO A 142 -1.66 11.15 14.98
CA PRO A 142 -1.97 12.50 14.50
C PRO A 142 -2.75 12.42 13.18
N PRO A 143 -3.95 13.03 13.07
CA PRO A 143 -4.81 12.91 11.89
C PRO A 143 -4.12 13.28 10.57
N GLU A 144 -3.23 14.27 10.59
CA GLU A 144 -2.45 14.75 9.44
C GLU A 144 -1.48 13.70 8.85
N THR A 145 -1.24 12.61 9.60
CA THR A 145 -0.41 11.49 9.16
C THR A 145 -1.22 10.31 8.60
N LEU A 146 -2.56 10.40 8.62
CA LEU A 146 -3.44 9.47 7.94
C LEU A 146 -3.95 10.11 6.65
N ALA A 147 -3.94 9.35 5.55
CA ALA A 147 -4.59 9.71 4.31
C ALA A 147 -5.55 8.62 3.86
N LEU A 148 -6.71 9.01 3.32
CA LEU A 148 -7.65 8.09 2.68
C LEU A 148 -7.57 8.22 1.17
N GLU A 149 -7.54 7.08 0.49
CA GLU A 149 -7.47 6.99 -0.98
C GLU A 149 -8.82 6.54 -1.52
N LEU A 150 -9.36 7.28 -2.48
CA LEU A 150 -10.66 7.00 -3.10
C LEU A 150 -10.48 6.89 -4.60
N THR A 151 -11.02 5.84 -5.22
CA THR A 151 -10.97 5.71 -6.68
C THR A 151 -11.87 6.73 -7.36
N GLU A 152 -11.49 7.16 -8.57
CA GLU A 152 -12.24 8.14 -9.34
C GLU A 152 -13.71 7.74 -9.59
N GLY A 153 -13.95 6.48 -9.97
CA GLY A 153 -15.29 5.95 -10.22
C GLY A 153 -16.19 5.95 -8.99
N SER A 154 -15.62 6.08 -7.80
CA SER A 154 -16.36 5.98 -6.55
C SER A 154 -17.30 7.16 -6.28
N MET A 155 -17.00 8.32 -6.86
CA MET A 155 -17.68 9.59 -6.54
C MET A 155 -18.84 9.95 -7.47
N ALA A 156 -18.91 9.32 -8.65
CA ALA A 156 -19.82 9.74 -9.73
C ALA A 156 -21.33 9.69 -9.40
N PRO A 157 -21.86 8.72 -8.62
CA PRO A 157 -23.30 8.61 -8.41
C PRO A 157 -23.91 9.75 -7.57
N GLU A 158 -23.16 10.32 -6.61
CA GLU A 158 -23.68 11.30 -5.63
C GLU A 158 -22.62 12.32 -5.19
N ILE A 159 -22.01 13.03 -6.15
CA ILE A 159 -20.81 13.85 -5.91
C ILE A 159 -20.95 14.91 -4.81
N ASN A 160 -22.14 15.51 -4.65
CA ASN A 160 -22.39 16.51 -3.60
C ASN A 160 -22.39 15.88 -2.20
N ALA A 161 -23.02 14.72 -2.05
CA ALA A 161 -23.04 14.00 -0.78
C ALA A 161 -21.64 13.48 -0.41
N ALA A 162 -20.91 12.96 -1.42
CA ALA A 162 -19.51 12.58 -1.27
C ALA A 162 -18.65 13.76 -0.77
N ARG A 163 -18.81 14.95 -1.38
CA ARG A 163 -18.08 16.16 -0.97
C ARG A 163 -18.33 16.50 0.49
N GLU A 164 -19.58 16.52 0.96
CA GLU A 164 -19.91 16.83 2.36
C GLU A 164 -19.30 15.84 3.36
N VAL A 165 -19.23 14.55 3.01
CA VAL A 165 -18.53 13.55 3.82
C VAL A 165 -17.03 13.82 3.85
N LEU A 166 -16.43 14.06 2.69
CA LEU A 166 -14.99 14.29 2.56
C LEU A 166 -14.54 15.60 3.24
N GLU A 167 -15.33 16.66 3.20
CA GLU A 167 -15.07 17.89 3.95
C GLU A 167 -15.06 17.64 5.46
N ARG A 168 -15.97 16.79 5.97
CA ARG A 168 -15.97 16.38 7.38
C ARG A 168 -14.79 15.50 7.75
N VAL A 169 -14.33 14.63 6.84
CA VAL A 169 -13.09 13.85 7.03
C VAL A 169 -11.88 14.78 7.08
N ARG A 170 -11.76 15.71 6.13
CA ARG A 170 -10.69 16.73 6.11
C ARG A 170 -10.73 17.60 7.37
N ALA A 171 -11.90 17.91 7.91
CA ALA A 171 -12.04 18.67 9.16
C ALA A 171 -11.47 17.93 10.40
N LEU A 172 -11.29 16.59 10.33
CA LEU A 172 -10.55 15.84 11.34
C LEU A 172 -9.02 16.05 11.23
N GLY A 173 -8.54 16.60 10.12
CA GLY A 173 -7.11 16.72 9.77
C GLY A 173 -6.60 15.61 8.86
N VAL A 174 -7.45 14.65 8.47
CA VAL A 174 -7.09 13.52 7.61
C VAL A 174 -6.89 13.96 6.16
N GLY A 175 -5.79 13.54 5.55
CA GLY A 175 -5.50 13.80 4.15
C GLY A 175 -6.40 12.99 3.21
N LEU A 176 -6.65 13.51 2.02
CA LEU A 176 -7.48 12.86 1.01
C LEU A 176 -6.75 12.77 -0.32
N LYS A 177 -6.73 11.58 -0.92
CA LYS A 177 -6.13 11.33 -2.23
C LYS A 177 -7.13 10.74 -3.20
N LEU A 178 -7.06 11.19 -4.45
CA LEU A 178 -7.85 10.62 -5.53
C LEU A 178 -6.99 9.59 -6.26
N ASP A 179 -7.48 8.35 -6.29
CA ASP A 179 -6.84 7.20 -6.91
C ASP A 179 -7.38 6.88 -8.30
N ASP A 180 -6.61 6.12 -9.07
CA ASP A 180 -6.91 5.68 -10.44
C ASP A 180 -7.24 6.84 -11.41
N PHE A 181 -6.64 8.02 -11.23
CA PHE A 181 -7.00 9.21 -12.01
C PHE A 181 -6.74 9.02 -13.50
N GLY A 182 -7.74 9.35 -14.32
CA GLY A 182 -7.69 9.25 -15.78
C GLY A 182 -8.29 7.95 -16.34
N THR A 183 -8.70 7.02 -15.49
CA THR A 183 -9.38 5.78 -15.91
C THR A 183 -10.90 5.89 -15.86
N GLY A 184 -11.43 6.92 -15.20
CA GLY A 184 -12.86 7.15 -14.99
C GLY A 184 -13.45 8.34 -15.77
N TYR A 185 -14.68 8.69 -15.41
CA TYR A 185 -15.44 9.82 -15.95
C TYR A 185 -15.42 11.02 -14.99
N SER A 186 -14.26 11.53 -14.61
CA SER A 186 -14.17 12.79 -13.88
C SER A 186 -14.32 13.95 -14.82
N SER A 187 -15.39 14.71 -14.62
CA SER A 187 -15.39 16.08 -15.10
C SER A 187 -14.34 16.85 -14.29
N LEU A 188 -13.30 17.35 -14.95
CA LEU A 188 -12.31 18.29 -14.39
C LEU A 188 -12.97 19.41 -13.57
N SER A 189 -14.20 19.76 -13.94
CA SER A 189 -15.10 20.70 -13.26
C SER A 189 -15.29 20.42 -11.76
N TYR A 190 -15.31 19.16 -11.34
CA TYR A 190 -15.51 18.80 -9.93
C TYR A 190 -14.22 18.69 -9.15
N LEU A 191 -13.11 18.33 -9.81
CA LEU A 191 -11.85 18.11 -9.12
C LEU A 191 -11.41 19.35 -8.32
N GLY A 192 -11.58 20.55 -8.89
CA GLY A 192 -11.26 21.80 -8.20
C GLY A 192 -12.18 22.15 -7.02
N ALA A 193 -13.34 21.51 -6.89
CA ALA A 193 -14.27 21.70 -5.78
C ALA A 193 -14.15 20.61 -4.70
N MET A 194 -13.36 19.57 -4.95
CA MET A 194 -13.20 18.45 -4.03
C MET A 194 -12.00 18.67 -3.09
N PRO A 195 -12.11 18.26 -1.82
CA PRO A 195 -11.08 18.49 -0.82
C PRO A 195 -9.95 17.45 -0.93
N PHE A 196 -9.35 17.26 -2.11
CA PHE A 196 -8.20 16.37 -2.31
C PHE A 196 -6.86 17.10 -2.14
N ASP A 197 -5.87 16.41 -1.59
CA ASP A 197 -4.49 16.89 -1.38
C ASP A 197 -3.52 16.30 -2.42
N ALA A 198 -3.88 15.16 -3.04
CA ALA A 198 -3.07 14.54 -4.07
C ALA A 198 -3.90 13.79 -5.12
N LEU A 199 -3.31 13.66 -6.31
CA LEU A 199 -3.77 12.78 -7.39
C LEU A 199 -2.80 11.62 -7.55
N LYS A 200 -3.33 10.40 -7.68
CA LYS A 200 -2.55 9.22 -8.04
C LYS A 200 -2.80 8.88 -9.51
N ILE A 201 -1.74 8.86 -10.30
CA ILE A 201 -1.76 8.50 -11.72
C ILE A 201 -1.76 6.99 -11.80
N ASP A 202 -2.82 6.43 -12.40
CA ASP A 202 -2.97 4.98 -12.58
C ASP A 202 -1.78 4.38 -13.35
N ARG A 203 -1.39 3.19 -12.93
CA ARG A 203 -0.30 2.43 -13.53
C ARG A 203 -0.44 2.23 -15.04
N SER A 204 -1.66 2.19 -15.59
CA SER A 204 -1.82 1.94 -17.03
C SER A 204 -1.23 3.06 -17.88
N PHE A 205 -1.16 4.30 -17.37
CA PHE A 205 -0.47 5.40 -18.04
C PHE A 205 1.05 5.31 -17.85
N VAL A 206 1.51 4.95 -16.65
CA VAL A 206 2.94 4.81 -16.33
C VAL A 206 3.59 3.65 -17.10
N ASP A 207 2.87 2.53 -17.25
CA ASP A 207 3.29 1.36 -18.04
C ASP A 207 3.62 1.73 -19.49
N ARG A 208 2.91 2.71 -20.06
CA ARG A 208 3.07 3.16 -21.45
C ARG A 208 3.82 4.47 -21.60
N LEU A 209 4.30 5.06 -20.50
CA LEU A 209 4.92 6.38 -20.44
C LEU A 209 6.03 6.60 -21.47
N LEU A 210 6.86 5.57 -21.74
CA LEU A 210 8.01 5.67 -22.64
C LEU A 210 7.72 5.22 -24.07
N SER A 211 6.59 4.55 -24.31
CA SER A 211 6.28 3.89 -25.59
C SER A 211 5.10 4.51 -26.32
N ASP A 212 4.26 5.29 -25.62
CA ASP A 212 3.08 5.94 -26.17
C ASP A 212 3.09 7.45 -25.85
N PRO A 213 3.33 8.31 -26.86
CA PRO A 213 3.32 9.77 -26.68
C PRO A 213 1.99 10.31 -26.13
N ALA A 214 0.87 9.61 -26.36
CA ALA A 214 -0.41 10.02 -25.80
C ALA A 214 -0.46 9.78 -24.29
N SER A 215 0.00 8.61 -23.82
CA SER A 215 0.12 8.30 -22.39
C SER A 215 1.07 9.28 -21.69
N GLU A 216 2.19 9.62 -22.32
CA GLU A 216 3.13 10.63 -21.79
C GLU A 216 2.49 12.02 -21.66
N ALA A 217 1.80 12.48 -22.70
CA ALA A 217 1.11 13.77 -22.68
C ALA A 217 0.01 13.82 -21.60
N ILE A 218 -0.68 12.69 -21.36
CA ILE A 218 -1.65 12.58 -20.26
C ILE A 218 -0.95 12.72 -18.92
N VAL A 219 0.12 11.96 -18.67
CA VAL A 219 0.89 12.04 -17.42
C VAL A 219 1.38 13.47 -17.15
N GLU A 220 1.97 14.12 -18.16
CA GLU A 220 2.41 15.52 -18.05
C GLU A 220 1.24 16.46 -17.72
N ALA A 221 0.11 16.33 -18.43
CA ALA A 221 -1.07 17.16 -18.18
C ALA A 221 -1.65 16.97 -16.78
N VAL A 222 -1.68 15.73 -16.26
CA VAL A 222 -2.13 15.44 -14.89
C VAL A 222 -1.20 16.10 -13.87
N ILE A 223 0.11 16.00 -14.06
CA ILE A 223 1.09 16.63 -13.15
C ILE A 223 0.87 18.14 -13.10
N GLN A 224 0.80 18.79 -14.26
CA GLN A 224 0.60 20.23 -14.34
C GLN A 224 -0.74 20.68 -13.75
N LEU A 225 -1.81 19.90 -13.96
CA LEU A 225 -3.12 20.17 -13.40
C LEU A 225 -3.10 20.10 -11.86
N ALA A 226 -2.56 19.02 -11.30
CA ALA A 226 -2.46 18.82 -9.86
C ALA A 226 -1.72 19.99 -9.21
N HIS A 227 -0.56 20.37 -9.74
CA HIS A 227 0.24 21.47 -9.21
C HIS A 227 -0.49 22.82 -9.28
N LYS A 228 -1.23 23.09 -10.38
CA LYS A 228 -2.07 24.29 -10.50
C LYS A 228 -3.20 24.32 -9.48
N LEU A 229 -3.71 23.16 -9.08
CA LEU A 229 -4.70 23.00 -8.01
C LEU A 229 -4.07 22.88 -6.62
N ARG A 230 -2.74 23.03 -6.50
CA ARG A 230 -1.95 22.89 -5.26
C ARG A 230 -2.07 21.49 -4.63
N MET A 231 -2.28 20.48 -5.46
CA MET A 231 -2.26 19.07 -5.10
C MET A 231 -0.90 18.46 -5.45
N LYS A 232 -0.48 17.46 -4.68
CA LYS A 232 0.67 16.60 -5.01
C LYS A 232 0.29 15.55 -6.05
N VAL A 233 1.30 14.94 -6.66
CA VAL A 233 1.11 13.84 -7.62
C VAL A 233 1.86 12.59 -7.14
N VAL A 234 1.17 11.45 -7.19
CA VAL A 234 1.76 10.13 -6.98
C VAL A 234 1.68 9.36 -8.30
N ALA A 235 2.79 8.85 -8.81
CA ALA A 235 2.77 7.94 -9.95
C ALA A 235 2.80 6.48 -9.49
N GLU A 236 1.85 5.67 -9.95
CA GLU A 236 1.78 4.26 -9.59
C GLU A 236 2.40 3.34 -10.64
N GLY A 237 2.80 2.14 -10.21
CA GLY A 237 3.28 1.11 -11.14
C GLY A 237 4.65 1.38 -11.74
N ILE A 238 5.53 2.12 -11.06
CA ILE A 238 6.91 2.30 -11.55
C ILE A 238 7.67 0.97 -11.45
N GLU A 239 8.04 0.39 -12.59
CA GLU A 239 8.73 -0.90 -12.68
C GLU A 239 10.21 -0.78 -13.05
N ASP A 240 10.61 0.30 -13.73
CA ASP A 240 11.99 0.50 -14.19
C ASP A 240 12.56 1.93 -13.99
N GLU A 241 13.89 2.05 -14.09
CA GLU A 241 14.60 3.32 -13.88
C GLU A 241 14.30 4.37 -14.96
N ALA A 242 13.92 3.97 -16.17
CA ALA A 242 13.64 4.90 -17.25
C ALA A 242 12.28 5.59 -17.03
N GLN A 243 11.26 4.85 -16.60
CA GLN A 243 9.97 5.41 -16.16
C GLN A 243 10.18 6.41 -15.03
N LEU A 244 10.97 6.03 -14.02
CA LEU A 244 11.29 6.89 -12.89
C LEU A 244 11.97 8.19 -13.32
N ARG A 245 13.04 8.11 -14.14
CA ARG A 245 13.72 9.31 -14.64
C ARG A 245 12.76 10.24 -15.38
N ARG A 246 11.91 9.66 -16.23
CA ARG A 246 10.95 10.46 -16.99
C ARG A 246 9.93 11.16 -16.07
N LEU A 247 9.42 10.47 -15.05
CA LEU A 247 8.50 11.05 -14.06
C LEU A 247 9.16 12.18 -13.26
N VAL A 248 10.44 12.05 -12.89
CA VAL A 248 11.21 13.12 -12.25
C VAL A 248 11.36 14.33 -13.19
N ASP A 249 11.70 14.09 -14.46
CA ASP A 249 11.84 15.17 -15.47
C ASP A 249 10.52 15.91 -15.70
N LEU A 250 9.38 15.21 -15.62
CA LEU A 250 8.04 15.78 -15.71
C LEU A 250 7.59 16.49 -14.41
N GLY A 251 8.38 16.40 -13.33
CA GLY A 251 8.10 17.06 -12.06
C GLY A 251 7.17 16.28 -11.12
N CYS A 252 7.06 14.97 -11.25
CA CYS A 252 6.26 14.15 -10.34
C CYS A 252 6.85 14.14 -8.91
N ASP A 253 6.00 14.30 -7.89
CA ASP A 253 6.43 14.46 -6.49
C ASP A 253 6.81 13.13 -5.83
N THR A 254 5.93 12.13 -5.96
CA THR A 254 6.01 10.84 -5.28
C THR A 254 5.76 9.70 -6.25
N GLY A 255 6.36 8.53 -6.03
CA GLY A 255 6.10 7.35 -6.82
C GLY A 255 5.96 6.08 -5.99
N GLN A 256 5.23 5.13 -6.55
CA GLN A 256 5.00 3.81 -5.98
C GLN A 256 5.16 2.77 -7.09
N GLY A 257 5.74 1.62 -6.78
CA GLY A 257 5.90 0.56 -7.77
C GLY A 257 6.91 -0.51 -7.37
N PHE A 258 6.97 -1.56 -8.19
CA PHE A 258 7.84 -2.72 -7.94
C PHE A 258 9.33 -2.43 -8.14
N LEU A 259 9.67 -1.31 -8.78
CA LEU A 259 11.04 -0.79 -8.78
C LEU A 259 11.56 -0.59 -7.35
N PHE A 260 10.71 -0.06 -6.46
CA PHE A 260 11.07 0.23 -5.06
C PHE A 260 10.82 -0.98 -4.17
N SER A 261 9.57 -1.45 -4.13
CA SER A 261 9.18 -2.61 -3.34
C SER A 261 7.81 -3.13 -3.75
N ARG A 262 7.61 -4.43 -3.59
CA ARG A 262 6.27 -5.02 -3.52
C ARG A 262 5.64 -4.69 -2.15
N PRO A 263 4.33 -4.88 -1.98
CA PRO A 263 3.71 -4.88 -0.65
C PRO A 263 4.38 -5.92 0.24
N VAL A 264 4.83 -5.50 1.43
CA VAL A 264 5.57 -6.35 2.38
C VAL A 264 4.99 -6.29 3.80
N PRO A 265 5.28 -7.27 4.67
CA PRO A 265 4.90 -7.18 6.08
C PRO A 265 5.52 -5.98 6.81
N ALA A 266 4.93 -5.60 7.94
CA ALA A 266 5.33 -4.43 8.73
C ALA A 266 6.80 -4.45 9.14
N GLU A 267 7.35 -5.62 9.45
CA GLU A 267 8.74 -5.79 9.87
C GLU A 267 9.71 -5.39 8.77
N ILE A 268 9.41 -5.79 7.52
CA ILE A 268 10.23 -5.49 6.35
C ILE A 268 10.05 -4.03 5.94
N ALA A 269 8.82 -3.50 5.96
CA ALA A 269 8.56 -2.09 5.70
C ALA A 269 9.30 -1.18 6.70
N GLY A 270 9.34 -1.55 7.98
CA GLY A 270 10.08 -0.82 9.00
C GLY A 270 11.60 -0.80 8.80
N GLN A 271 12.19 -1.78 8.09
CA GLN A 271 13.61 -1.75 7.73
C GLN A 271 13.91 -0.68 6.68
N MET A 272 12.97 -0.40 5.79
CA MET A 272 13.11 0.65 4.75
C MET A 272 13.19 2.06 5.37
N LEU A 273 12.75 2.23 6.61
CA LEU A 273 12.84 3.48 7.37
C LEU A 273 14.19 3.67 8.05
N VAL A 274 14.84 2.59 8.49
CA VAL A 274 16.14 2.63 9.21
C VAL A 274 17.28 3.02 8.28
N GLU A 275 17.25 2.52 7.06
CA GLU A 275 18.37 2.67 6.12
C GLU A 275 18.46 4.06 5.51
N GLY A 276 17.60 5.02 5.90
CA GLY A 276 17.67 6.42 5.50
C GLY A 276 18.05 6.57 4.04
N THR A 277 17.30 5.90 3.16
CA THR A 277 17.87 5.33 1.94
C THR A 277 18.35 6.40 0.97
N ALA A 278 19.65 6.65 1.00
CA ALA A 278 20.36 7.11 -0.17
C ALA A 278 20.05 6.13 -1.31
N ALA A 279 19.94 6.62 -2.55
CA ALA A 279 19.57 5.84 -3.74
C ALA A 279 20.46 4.60 -4.06
N GLN A 280 21.46 4.30 -3.22
CA GLN A 280 22.31 3.12 -3.26
C GLN A 280 21.75 1.96 -2.41
N ASP A 281 21.01 2.23 -1.33
CA ASP A 281 20.59 1.21 -0.36
C ASP A 281 19.25 0.53 -0.73
N LEU A 282 18.32 1.24 -1.40
CA LEU A 282 17.14 0.60 -2.00
C LEU A 282 17.50 -0.42 -3.09
N ARG A 283 18.66 -0.28 -3.74
CA ARG A 283 19.20 -1.29 -4.68
C ARG A 283 19.74 -2.52 -3.93
N ALA A 284 20.35 -2.33 -2.76
CA ALA A 284 20.79 -3.41 -1.89
C ALA A 284 19.58 -4.17 -1.28
N LEU A 285 18.57 -3.46 -0.78
CA LEU A 285 17.30 -4.05 -0.34
C LEU A 285 16.55 -4.73 -1.49
N GLY A 286 16.50 -4.13 -2.67
CA GLY A 286 15.89 -4.73 -3.86
C GLY A 286 16.62 -6.00 -4.34
N SER A 287 17.93 -6.09 -4.16
CA SER A 287 18.71 -7.30 -4.44
C SER A 287 18.57 -8.37 -3.35
N ILE A 288 18.46 -7.99 -2.08
CA ILE A 288 18.10 -8.88 -0.96
C ILE A 288 16.67 -9.44 -1.13
N LEU A 289 15.70 -8.60 -1.51
CA LEU A 289 14.31 -8.99 -1.77
C LEU A 289 14.17 -9.83 -3.06
N LYS A 290 14.97 -9.57 -4.10
CA LYS A 290 15.10 -10.45 -5.28
C LYS A 290 15.70 -11.81 -4.90
N ALA A 291 16.65 -11.88 -3.96
CA ALA A 291 17.20 -13.14 -3.47
C ALA A 291 16.16 -13.95 -2.66
N CYS A 292 15.39 -13.29 -1.78
CA CYS A 292 14.32 -13.91 -0.99
C CYS A 292 13.07 -14.32 -1.81
N SER A 293 12.86 -13.73 -2.99
CA SER A 293 11.77 -14.08 -3.91
C SER A 293 12.19 -15.12 -4.94
N ASN A 294 13.45 -15.13 -5.40
CA ASN A 294 13.97 -16.16 -6.31
C ASN A 294 14.18 -17.52 -5.63
N SER A 295 14.28 -17.58 -4.31
CA SER A 295 14.34 -18.86 -3.57
C SER A 295 12.97 -19.56 -3.43
N ARG A 296 11.89 -19.02 -4.02
CA ARG A 296 10.52 -19.55 -3.91
C ARG A 296 9.84 -19.74 -5.27
N ARG A 297 10.53 -20.41 -6.20
CA ARG A 297 9.93 -20.91 -7.44
C ARG A 297 9.37 -22.33 -7.37
N GLU A 298 9.30 -22.96 -6.20
CA GLU A 298 8.61 -24.24 -6.05
C GLU A 298 7.24 -24.06 -5.39
N PRO A 299 6.14 -24.46 -6.05
CA PRO A 299 4.81 -24.45 -5.45
C PRO A 299 4.68 -25.62 -4.46
N GLY A 300 4.55 -25.32 -3.17
CA GLY A 300 4.23 -26.32 -2.14
C GLY A 300 5.09 -26.34 -0.87
N ALA A 301 6.04 -25.43 -0.69
CA ALA A 301 6.88 -25.43 0.53
C ALA A 301 6.15 -24.79 1.73
N GLU A 302 5.85 -25.61 2.74
CA GLU A 302 5.40 -25.20 4.08
C GLU A 302 6.29 -24.10 4.66
N TRP A 303 5.67 -23.04 5.19
CA TRP A 303 6.37 -22.03 5.99
C TRP A 303 6.77 -22.64 7.33
N ARG A 304 8.07 -22.87 7.54
CA ARG A 304 8.64 -23.19 8.87
C ARG A 304 9.49 -22.02 9.36
N PRO A 305 9.25 -21.51 10.59
CA PRO A 305 10.03 -20.41 11.14
C PRO A 305 11.30 -20.95 11.79
N GLN A 306 12.33 -21.26 11.01
CA GLN A 306 13.68 -21.47 11.54
C GLN A 306 14.72 -20.98 10.53
N LEU A 307 15.32 -19.81 10.83
CA LEU A 307 16.76 -19.53 10.74
C LEU A 307 17.01 -18.06 11.13
N LEU A 308 17.23 -17.83 12.43
CA LEU A 308 18.09 -16.76 12.94
C LEU A 308 19.08 -17.41 13.92
N SER A 309 20.26 -17.71 13.42
CA SER A 309 21.46 -17.94 14.22
C SER A 309 22.65 -17.47 13.39
N ALA A 310 23.36 -16.48 13.93
CA ALA A 310 24.44 -15.68 13.33
C ALA A 310 23.93 -14.64 12.31
N ALA A 311 24.10 -13.33 12.49
CA ALA A 311 25.24 -12.65 13.10
C ALA A 311 24.80 -11.61 14.13
N SER A 312 24.89 -12.00 15.41
CA SER A 312 25.29 -11.10 16.49
C SER A 312 26.82 -11.09 16.54
N ALA A 313 27.44 -10.02 16.05
CA ALA A 313 28.80 -9.67 16.45
C ALA A 313 28.81 -8.16 16.72
N SER A 314 28.94 -7.81 18.00
CA SER A 314 29.01 -6.45 18.52
C SER A 314 30.23 -5.67 18.00
N PRO A 315 30.18 -4.33 18.06
CA PRO A 315 31.32 -3.46 17.83
C PRO A 315 32.18 -3.35 19.09
N ALA A 316 33.50 -3.56 18.98
CA ALA A 316 34.44 -3.22 20.03
C ALA A 316 35.84 -2.92 19.47
N LEU A 317 36.53 -2.02 20.19
CA LEU A 317 37.92 -1.57 20.11
C LEU A 317 38.12 -0.29 19.27
N LEU A 318 38.05 0.91 19.88
CA LEU A 318 39.05 1.59 20.73
C LEU A 318 40.34 2.00 19.98
N GLY A 319 40.48 3.31 19.79
CA GLY A 319 41.45 4.13 20.52
C GLY A 319 42.92 3.71 20.55
N GLU A 320 43.75 4.64 20.06
CA GLU A 320 45.14 4.94 20.45
C GLU A 320 46.27 4.01 19.98
N SER A 321 47.18 4.60 19.19
CA SER A 321 48.63 4.44 19.35
C SER A 321 49.40 5.47 18.51
N SER A 322 49.93 6.49 19.18
CA SER A 322 51.31 6.98 18.97
C SER A 322 52.14 6.43 20.15
N PRO A 323 53.49 6.32 20.13
CA PRO A 323 54.47 7.10 19.36
C PRO A 323 55.66 6.27 18.81
N ILE A 324 56.80 6.95 18.54
CA ILE A 324 58.17 6.54 18.14
C ILE A 324 58.41 6.89 16.65
N THR A 325 59.23 7.85 16.24
CA THR A 325 60.44 8.54 16.80
C THR A 325 60.50 9.96 16.26
#